data_AF-A0ABD7BM71-F1
#
_entry.id   AF-A0ABD7BM71-F1
#
_cell.length_a   1.000
_cell.length_b   1.000
_cell.length_c   1.000
_cell.angle_alpha   90.00
_cell.angle_beta   90.00
_cell.angle_gamma   90.00
#
_symmetry.space_group_name_H-M   'P 1'
#
loop_
_entity.id
_entity.type
_entity.pdbx_description
1 polymer ?
#
loop_
_entity_poly.entity_id
_entity_poly.type
_entity_poly.pdbx_seq_one_letter_code
_entity_poly.pdbx_strand_id
1 'polypeptide(L)'
;MTRWDSCLKSCVRRLARLLADRSLKATAASDNPHIVVLRWDAKLGDAIVSSFFYREARKLNARVTVITVAELAELHALDFAADQVMITRAAPGPLELWRLARKLNRVDAVVHLVGTIQPAEIVFLRLLNPALIYSLDDSLRCVNRKFGAASWGLDTAARYRQVLVDLGAAQVRGEYIVPLPAQLPAPNVAPHILFNPYASRAEKSLSAERSTTLLQAVAETFASRTIGILSSPATLADAQQLEAKVARANVKVVDGLASPRDVAGYLSRAQVIVSVDTAIVHMAVGLGTALVAIYPALEEAFNPWLPPPSARTRVIYSQQLPGRTGRNMNAFANHMVINALECLLSASDILLLEAKIVAGLGVARGTLARQLPLISEHFPEVAGCHPGTINVTLERPLLLTKPDHRTAPLAWTPSGRTTEVFDLLRVELELGSSPARIPAWLYVAHGSPHRDTPTVHELIAPTLDLTGIRRCRLHIRADAVVLPTTDQPILAISSSTCASQ
;
A
#
# COMPACT_ATOMS: atom_id res chain seq x y z
N MET A 1 24.83 -10.87 -13.16
CA MET A 1 25.49 -9.68 -13.75
C MET A 1 26.97 -9.76 -13.42
N THR A 2 27.84 -9.79 -14.42
CA THR A 2 29.29 -9.95 -14.19
C THR A 2 29.89 -8.65 -13.63
N ARG A 3 31.02 -8.75 -12.92
CA ARG A 3 31.77 -7.59 -12.38
C ARG A 3 32.21 -6.61 -13.49
N TRP A 4 32.45 -7.14 -14.70
CA TRP A 4 32.79 -6.38 -15.90
C TRP A 4 31.63 -5.52 -16.42
N ASP A 5 30.40 -6.06 -16.47
CA ASP A 5 29.20 -5.31 -16.89
C ASP A 5 28.93 -4.12 -15.96
N SER A 6 29.20 -4.27 -14.66
CA SER A 6 29.01 -3.21 -13.66
C SER A 6 30.02 -2.08 -13.84
N CYS A 7 31.29 -2.41 -14.11
CA CYS A 7 32.34 -1.42 -14.35
C CYS A 7 32.09 -0.62 -15.63
N LEU A 8 31.73 -1.31 -16.73
CA LEU A 8 31.39 -0.65 -18.00
C LEU A 8 30.19 0.29 -17.85
N LYS A 9 29.11 -0.16 -17.19
CA LYS A 9 27.93 0.70 -16.92
C LYS A 9 28.29 1.93 -16.11
N SER A 10 29.16 1.81 -15.11
CA SER A 10 29.66 2.94 -14.32
C SER A 10 30.45 3.94 -15.16
N CYS A 11 31.36 3.47 -16.02
CA CYS A 11 32.12 4.31 -16.95
C CYS A 11 31.20 5.03 -17.94
N VAL A 12 30.26 4.32 -18.56
CA VAL A 12 29.29 4.90 -19.51
C VAL A 12 28.41 5.95 -18.83
N ARG A 13 27.98 5.71 -17.58
CA ARG A 13 27.23 6.69 -16.79
C ARG A 13 28.06 7.94 -16.50
N ARG A 14 29.34 7.80 -16.13
CA ARG A 14 30.24 8.95 -15.91
C ARG A 14 30.40 9.79 -17.18
N LEU A 15 30.60 9.15 -18.33
CA LEU A 15 30.68 9.84 -19.61
C LEU A 15 29.38 10.59 -19.94
N ALA A 16 28.23 9.94 -19.80
CA ALA A 16 26.93 10.57 -20.02
C ALA A 16 26.71 11.78 -19.11
N ARG A 17 27.15 11.71 -17.84
CA ARG A 17 27.12 12.86 -16.93
C ARG A 17 27.99 14.01 -17.42
N LEU A 18 29.23 13.75 -17.84
CA LEU A 18 30.12 14.79 -18.37
C LEU A 18 29.53 15.49 -19.60
N LEU A 19 28.88 14.73 -20.49
CA LEU A 19 28.33 15.23 -21.74
C LEU A 19 26.99 15.98 -21.54
N ALA A 20 26.09 15.46 -20.71
CA ALA A 20 24.69 15.87 -20.70
C ALA A 20 24.13 16.33 -19.33
N ASP A 21 24.78 16.01 -18.21
CA ASP A 21 24.29 16.37 -16.87
C ASP A 21 24.62 17.84 -16.53
N ARG A 22 23.74 18.74 -16.97
CA ARG A 22 23.85 20.19 -16.79
C ARG A 22 22.65 20.70 -15.99
N SER A 23 22.88 21.70 -15.12
CA SER A 23 21.81 22.39 -14.43
C SER A 23 20.83 23.00 -15.43
N LEU A 24 19.54 22.87 -15.14
CA LEU A 24 18.48 23.43 -15.98
C LEU A 24 18.46 24.95 -15.84
N LYS A 25 18.06 25.62 -16.92
CA LYS A 25 17.83 27.07 -16.89
C LYS A 25 16.45 27.34 -16.32
N ALA A 26 16.35 28.35 -15.45
CA ALA A 26 15.06 28.86 -15.02
C ALA A 26 14.27 29.31 -16.27
N THR A 27 13.05 28.84 -16.38
CA THR A 27 12.11 29.19 -17.45
C THR A 27 10.84 29.68 -16.81
N ALA A 28 10.17 30.65 -17.44
CA ALA A 28 8.92 31.18 -16.95
C ALA A 28 7.85 30.07 -16.90
N ALA A 29 6.99 30.13 -15.89
CA ALA A 29 5.85 29.23 -15.77
C ALA A 29 4.95 29.32 -17.02
N SER A 30 4.40 28.19 -17.43
CA SER A 30 3.45 28.09 -18.54
C SER A 30 2.03 28.01 -17.99
N ASP A 31 1.09 28.71 -18.61
CA ASP A 31 -0.35 28.64 -18.26
C ASP A 31 -0.98 27.28 -18.60
N ASN A 32 -0.35 26.52 -19.51
CA ASN A 32 -0.68 25.13 -19.84
C ASN A 32 0.61 24.32 -19.88
N PRO A 33 1.09 23.82 -18.73
CA PRO A 33 2.36 23.10 -18.66
C PRO A 33 2.25 21.73 -19.34
N HIS A 34 3.22 21.41 -20.19
CA HIS A 34 3.36 20.08 -20.76
C HIS A 34 4.23 19.19 -19.86
N ILE A 35 3.61 18.18 -19.26
CA ILE A 35 4.25 17.21 -18.36
C ILE A 35 4.49 15.91 -19.12
N VAL A 36 5.71 15.40 -19.08
CA VAL A 36 6.09 14.09 -19.61
C VAL A 36 6.32 13.12 -18.46
N VAL A 37 5.54 12.05 -18.38
CA VAL A 37 5.70 10.97 -17.38
C VAL A 37 6.37 9.77 -18.03
N LEU A 38 7.47 9.30 -17.45
CA LEU A 38 8.26 8.20 -18.00
C LEU A 38 7.88 6.88 -17.33
N ARG A 39 7.18 6.01 -18.05
CA ARG A 39 6.61 4.72 -17.60
C ARG A 39 6.94 3.55 -18.53
N TRP A 40 8.15 3.54 -19.09
CA TRP A 40 8.68 2.42 -19.88
C TRP A 40 9.23 1.27 -19.04
N ASP A 41 8.98 1.27 -17.73
CA ASP A 41 9.36 0.21 -16.81
C ASP A 41 8.54 -1.09 -16.96
N ALA A 42 7.45 -1.04 -17.73
CA ALA A 42 6.54 -2.15 -18.00
C ALA A 42 5.88 -2.76 -16.76
N LYS A 43 5.72 -1.99 -15.66
CA LYS A 43 5.06 -2.49 -14.45
C LYS A 43 3.63 -1.96 -14.31
N LEU A 44 2.69 -2.88 -14.45
CA LEU A 44 1.26 -2.63 -14.21
C LEU A 44 0.98 -2.08 -12.80
N GLY A 45 1.60 -2.65 -11.76
CA GLY A 45 1.40 -2.21 -10.37
C GLY A 45 1.75 -0.74 -10.17
N ASP A 46 2.95 -0.32 -10.60
CA ASP A 46 3.38 1.07 -10.56
C ASP A 46 2.43 1.95 -11.41
N ALA A 47 1.86 1.44 -12.51
CA ALA A 47 0.91 2.18 -13.36
C ALA A 47 -0.38 2.50 -12.61
N ILE A 48 -0.97 1.49 -11.95
CA ILE A 48 -2.16 1.61 -11.10
C ILE A 48 -1.90 2.57 -9.92
N VAL A 49 -0.76 2.47 -9.23
CA VAL A 49 -0.45 3.35 -8.09
C VAL A 49 -0.34 4.82 -8.50
N SER A 50 0.14 5.10 -9.71
CA SER A 50 0.26 6.47 -10.25
C SER A 50 -0.96 6.95 -11.05
N SER A 51 -2.01 6.12 -11.18
CA SER A 51 -3.11 6.34 -12.12
C SER A 51 -3.92 7.62 -11.87
N PHE A 52 -4.03 8.08 -10.62
CA PHE A 52 -4.71 9.33 -10.30
C PHE A 52 -3.99 10.56 -10.86
N PHE A 53 -2.68 10.46 -11.15
CA PHE A 53 -1.85 11.59 -11.55
C PHE A 53 -2.41 12.36 -12.73
N TYR A 54 -2.93 11.66 -13.74
CA TYR A 54 -3.46 12.26 -14.97
C TYR A 54 -4.69 13.14 -14.72
N ARG A 55 -5.67 12.61 -13.97
CA ARG A 55 -6.87 13.35 -13.57
C ARG A 55 -6.52 14.58 -12.73
N GLU A 56 -5.59 14.44 -11.80
CA GLU A 56 -5.20 15.53 -10.91
C GLU A 56 -4.33 16.58 -11.62
N ALA A 57 -3.45 16.19 -12.54
CA ALA A 57 -2.68 17.11 -13.38
C ALA A 57 -3.58 17.95 -14.30
N ARG A 58 -4.65 17.38 -14.84
CA ARG A 58 -5.64 18.11 -15.65
C ARG A 58 -6.29 19.27 -14.88
N LYS A 59 -6.45 19.17 -13.56
CA LYS A 59 -6.97 20.27 -12.73
C LYS A 59 -6.02 21.49 -12.69
N LEU A 60 -4.75 21.29 -13.01
CA LEU A 60 -3.74 22.33 -13.17
C LEU A 60 -3.68 22.89 -14.60
N ASN A 61 -4.66 22.55 -15.46
CA ASN A 61 -4.62 22.84 -16.88
C ASN A 61 -3.37 22.26 -17.58
N ALA A 62 -2.77 21.21 -17.01
CA ALA A 62 -1.59 20.58 -17.56
C ALA A 62 -1.96 19.55 -18.63
N ARG A 63 -1.18 19.51 -19.71
CA ARG A 63 -1.20 18.44 -20.70
C ARG A 63 -0.20 17.35 -20.30
N VAL A 64 -0.64 16.11 -20.20
CA VAL A 64 0.21 14.97 -19.80
C VAL A 64 0.45 14.02 -20.96
N THR A 65 1.73 13.88 -21.33
CA THR A 65 2.20 12.80 -22.20
C THR A 65 2.82 11.71 -21.37
N VAL A 66 2.40 10.46 -21.54
CA VAL A 66 3.07 9.30 -20.95
C VAL A 66 3.85 8.54 -22.03
N ILE A 67 5.09 8.21 -21.72
CA ILE A 67 5.92 7.33 -22.54
C ILE A 67 5.95 5.96 -21.89
N THR A 68 5.40 4.95 -22.56
CA THR A 68 5.19 3.61 -21.98
C THR A 68 5.34 2.49 -23.02
N VAL A 69 5.18 1.25 -22.59
CA VAL A 69 5.23 0.05 -23.45
C VAL A 69 3.86 -0.24 -24.08
N ALA A 70 3.85 -1.00 -25.17
CA ALA A 70 2.63 -1.27 -25.93
C ALA A 70 1.53 -1.92 -25.07
N GLU A 71 1.94 -2.81 -24.16
CA GLU A 71 1.08 -3.58 -23.26
C GLU A 71 0.32 -2.70 -22.24
N LEU A 72 0.82 -1.49 -21.96
CA LEU A 72 0.19 -0.54 -21.03
C LEU A 72 -0.40 0.69 -21.76
N ALA A 73 -0.27 0.76 -23.09
CA ALA A 73 -0.66 1.94 -23.84
C ALA A 73 -2.17 2.21 -23.75
N GLU A 74 -3.00 1.18 -23.95
CA GLU A 74 -4.45 1.30 -23.83
C GLU A 74 -4.89 1.68 -22.42
N LEU A 75 -4.26 1.10 -21.40
CA LEU A 75 -4.53 1.42 -19.99
C LEU A 75 -4.32 2.92 -19.72
N HIS A 76 -3.20 3.46 -20.21
CA HIS A 76 -2.88 4.87 -20.05
C HIS A 76 -3.82 5.78 -20.85
N ALA A 77 -4.20 5.38 -22.07
CA ALA A 77 -5.05 6.19 -22.94
C ALA A 77 -6.52 6.19 -22.48
N LEU A 78 -7.08 5.00 -22.24
CA LEU A 78 -8.51 4.80 -22.05
C LEU A 78 -8.92 4.90 -20.58
N ASP A 79 -8.20 4.21 -19.69
CA ASP A 79 -8.60 4.12 -18.29
C ASP A 79 -8.07 5.29 -17.46
N PHE A 80 -6.81 5.68 -17.66
CA PHE A 80 -6.20 6.80 -16.92
C PHE A 80 -6.38 8.15 -17.61
N ALA A 81 -6.87 8.15 -18.85
CA ALA A 81 -7.12 9.35 -19.65
C ALA A 81 -5.88 10.26 -19.79
N ALA A 82 -4.71 9.69 -20.10
CA ALA A 82 -3.55 10.48 -20.51
C ALA A 82 -3.84 11.23 -21.83
N ASP A 83 -3.41 12.49 -21.95
CA ASP A 83 -3.73 13.30 -23.13
C ASP A 83 -2.96 12.83 -24.37
N GLN A 84 -1.77 12.25 -24.17
CA GLN A 84 -1.00 11.61 -25.23
C GLN A 84 -0.26 10.38 -24.69
N VAL A 85 -0.27 9.29 -25.46
CA VAL A 85 0.52 8.09 -25.18
C VAL A 85 1.56 7.89 -26.28
N MET A 86 2.82 7.78 -25.88
CA MET A 86 3.93 7.45 -26.79
C MET A 86 4.48 6.06 -26.44
N ILE A 87 4.42 5.16 -27.42
CA ILE A 87 4.87 3.77 -27.25
C ILE A 87 6.37 3.64 -27.51
N THR A 88 7.05 2.88 -26.65
CA THR A 88 8.46 2.52 -26.73
C THR A 88 8.66 1.09 -26.21
N ARG A 89 9.81 0.46 -26.46
CA ARG A 89 10.15 -0.79 -25.73
C ARG A 89 10.55 -0.51 -24.28
N ALA A 90 10.52 -1.55 -23.45
CA ALA A 90 11.08 -1.49 -22.11
C ALA A 90 12.59 -1.19 -22.16
N ALA A 91 13.07 -0.30 -21.29
CA ALA A 91 14.46 0.18 -21.25
C ALA A 91 14.99 0.65 -22.63
N PRO A 92 14.43 1.73 -23.20
CA PRO A 92 14.74 2.18 -24.55
C PRO A 92 16.21 2.60 -24.72
N GLY A 93 16.76 2.27 -25.90
CA GLY A 93 18.13 2.64 -26.26
C GLY A 93 18.25 4.10 -26.74
N PRO A 94 19.49 4.63 -26.91
CA PRO A 94 19.74 6.03 -27.25
C PRO A 94 19.01 6.52 -28.52
N LEU A 95 19.00 5.71 -29.59
CA LEU A 95 18.37 6.09 -30.86
C LEU A 95 16.85 6.26 -30.73
N GLU A 96 16.21 5.40 -29.94
CA GLU A 96 14.77 5.45 -29.70
C GLU A 96 14.41 6.66 -28.83
N LEU A 97 15.17 6.90 -27.76
CA LEU A 97 15.04 8.10 -26.94
C LEU A 97 15.24 9.39 -27.77
N TRP A 98 16.21 9.41 -28.68
CA TRP A 98 16.40 10.55 -29.59
C TRP A 98 15.19 10.76 -30.51
N ARG A 99 14.62 9.69 -31.08
CA ARG A 99 13.40 9.77 -31.89
C ARG A 99 12.20 10.27 -31.08
N LEU A 100 12.05 9.80 -29.84
CA LEU A 100 11.00 10.26 -28.93
C LEU A 100 11.17 11.75 -28.60
N ALA A 101 12.39 12.19 -28.28
CA ALA A 101 12.68 13.59 -27.98
C ALA A 101 12.31 14.52 -29.15
N ARG A 102 12.54 14.10 -30.41
CA ARG A 102 12.17 14.88 -31.60
C ARG A 102 10.66 14.97 -31.85
N LYS A 103 9.88 14.04 -31.31
CA LYS A 103 8.41 14.05 -31.42
C LYS A 103 7.75 14.88 -30.31
N LEU A 104 8.48 15.11 -29.22
CA LEU A 104 8.00 15.93 -28.12
C LEU A 104 8.26 17.41 -28.45
N ASN A 105 7.20 18.22 -28.38
CA ASN A 105 7.32 19.68 -28.40
C ASN A 105 7.93 20.17 -27.07
N ARG A 106 7.90 21.48 -26.81
CA ARG A 106 8.30 22.06 -25.51
C ARG A 106 7.73 21.21 -24.35
N VAL A 107 8.61 20.76 -23.47
CA VAL A 107 8.29 20.02 -22.24
C VAL A 107 8.62 20.94 -21.08
N ASP A 108 7.67 21.18 -20.19
CA ASP A 108 7.89 22.04 -19.02
C ASP A 108 8.35 21.19 -17.83
N ALA A 109 7.82 19.99 -17.66
CA ALA A 109 8.21 19.08 -16.59
C ALA A 109 8.40 17.63 -17.06
N VAL A 110 9.39 16.93 -16.49
CA VAL A 110 9.56 15.48 -16.64
C VAL A 110 9.45 14.81 -15.29
N VAL A 111 8.65 13.74 -15.21
CA VAL A 111 8.45 12.92 -14.02
C VAL A 111 9.05 11.53 -14.24
N HIS A 112 10.14 11.23 -13.54
CA HIS A 112 10.84 9.93 -13.59
C HIS A 112 11.09 9.39 -12.17
N LEU A 113 10.05 8.79 -11.59
CA LEU A 113 10.07 8.29 -10.20
C LEU A 113 10.37 6.78 -10.10
N VAL A 114 11.02 6.20 -11.12
CA VAL A 114 11.35 4.76 -11.14
C VAL A 114 12.85 4.57 -11.20
N GLY A 115 13.44 4.06 -10.12
CA GLY A 115 14.87 3.71 -10.07
C GLY A 115 15.82 4.89 -10.38
N THR A 116 17.03 4.54 -10.79
CA THR A 116 18.09 5.49 -11.16
C THR A 116 18.02 5.81 -12.66
N ILE A 117 18.21 7.07 -13.05
CA ILE A 117 18.18 7.50 -14.46
C ILE A 117 19.36 6.86 -15.21
N GLN A 118 19.13 6.10 -16.27
CA GLN A 118 20.17 5.41 -17.04
C GLN A 118 20.97 6.36 -17.94
N PRO A 119 22.19 5.97 -18.40
CA PRO A 119 23.06 6.88 -19.16
C PRO A 119 22.41 7.50 -20.42
N ALA A 120 21.65 6.70 -21.18
CA ALA A 120 20.93 7.18 -22.36
C ALA A 120 19.79 8.15 -21.97
N GLU A 121 19.18 7.95 -20.82
CA GLU A 121 18.12 8.82 -20.28
C GLU A 121 18.67 10.18 -19.84
N ILE A 122 19.92 10.27 -19.35
CA ILE A 122 20.57 11.57 -19.07
C ILE A 122 20.64 12.42 -20.34
N VAL A 123 21.05 11.81 -21.45
CA VAL A 123 21.10 12.49 -22.77
C VAL A 123 19.70 12.87 -23.24
N PHE A 124 18.72 11.97 -23.07
CA PHE A 124 17.33 12.24 -23.40
C PHE A 124 16.77 13.46 -22.64
N LEU A 125 16.96 13.53 -21.32
CA LEU A 125 16.54 14.67 -20.50
C LEU A 125 17.21 15.97 -20.96
N ARG A 126 18.48 15.91 -21.38
CA ARG A 126 19.19 17.06 -21.94
C ARG A 126 18.59 17.52 -23.28
N LEU A 127 18.17 16.59 -24.14
CA LEU A 127 17.52 16.90 -25.41
C LEU A 127 16.13 17.53 -25.21
N LEU A 128 15.38 17.07 -24.21
CA LEU A 128 14.09 17.68 -23.86
C LEU A 128 14.24 19.09 -23.27
N ASN A 129 15.33 19.32 -22.52
CA ASN A 129 15.63 20.59 -21.85
C ASN A 129 14.42 21.20 -21.09
N PRO A 130 13.78 20.43 -20.17
CA PRO A 130 12.61 20.90 -19.44
C PRO A 130 12.97 21.94 -18.36
N ALA A 131 11.95 22.61 -17.81
CA ALA A 131 12.10 23.50 -16.65
C ALA A 131 12.32 22.71 -15.35
N LEU A 132 11.60 21.58 -15.22
CA LEU A 132 11.54 20.76 -14.01
C LEU A 132 11.83 19.29 -14.35
N ILE A 133 12.68 18.65 -13.55
CA ILE A 133 12.90 17.20 -13.60
C ILE A 133 12.74 16.65 -12.18
N TYR A 134 11.67 15.89 -11.99
CA TYR A 134 11.38 15.12 -10.78
C TYR A 134 12.01 13.74 -10.90
N SER A 135 12.93 13.41 -10.01
CA SER A 135 13.57 12.09 -10.01
C SER A 135 14.05 11.65 -8.64
N LEU A 136 14.14 10.33 -8.45
CA LEU A 136 14.81 9.71 -7.30
C LEU A 136 16.34 9.77 -7.40
N ASP A 137 16.89 10.15 -8.55
CA ASP A 137 18.33 10.21 -8.79
C ASP A 137 18.94 11.55 -8.36
N ASP A 138 19.15 11.70 -7.06
CA ASP A 138 19.70 12.91 -6.45
C ASP A 138 21.14 13.20 -6.87
N SER A 139 21.82 12.26 -7.55
CA SER A 139 23.22 12.42 -7.98
C SER A 139 23.38 13.35 -9.20
N LEU A 140 22.31 13.59 -9.97
CA LEU A 140 22.38 14.37 -11.20
C LEU A 140 22.16 15.87 -10.96
N ARG A 141 22.90 16.71 -11.68
CA ARG A 141 22.78 18.18 -11.69
C ARG A 141 21.55 18.67 -12.42
N CYS A 142 21.11 17.97 -13.46
CA CYS A 142 19.88 18.30 -14.20
C CYS A 142 18.60 18.03 -13.39
N VAL A 143 18.66 17.14 -12.40
CA VAL A 143 17.53 16.89 -11.48
C VAL A 143 17.45 18.02 -10.45
N ASN A 144 16.59 19.01 -10.72
CA ASN A 144 16.33 20.15 -9.86
C ASN A 144 15.14 19.95 -8.89
N ARG A 145 14.42 18.82 -9.00
CA ARG A 145 13.45 18.33 -8.03
C ARG A 145 13.89 16.94 -7.55
N LYS A 146 14.71 16.94 -6.52
CA LYS A 146 15.37 15.78 -5.92
C LYS A 146 14.44 15.07 -4.94
N PHE A 147 13.95 13.90 -5.32
CA PHE A 147 13.00 13.12 -4.53
C PHE A 147 13.66 11.92 -3.85
N GLY A 148 14.94 11.62 -4.08
CA GLY A 148 15.60 10.44 -3.50
C GLY A 148 15.57 10.44 -1.97
N ALA A 149 16.37 11.30 -1.35
CA ALA A 149 16.41 11.45 0.11
C ALA A 149 15.17 12.17 0.66
N ALA A 150 14.67 13.18 -0.05
CA ALA A 150 13.56 14.02 0.43
C ALA A 150 12.21 13.30 0.49
N SER A 151 12.03 12.21 -0.27
CA SER A 151 10.82 11.36 -0.22
C SER A 151 11.10 9.96 0.32
N TRP A 152 12.17 9.82 1.11
CA TRP A 152 12.43 8.59 1.84
C TRP A 152 11.31 8.35 2.86
N GLY A 153 10.80 7.13 2.95
CA GLY A 153 9.65 6.79 3.80
C GLY A 153 8.28 7.11 3.19
N LEU A 154 8.20 7.76 2.02
CA LEU A 154 6.93 7.98 1.33
C LEU A 154 6.58 6.83 0.39
N ASP A 155 5.34 6.38 0.45
CA ASP A 155 4.80 5.44 -0.54
C ASP A 155 4.82 6.05 -1.94
N THR A 156 4.74 5.17 -2.95
CA THR A 156 4.85 5.59 -4.36
C THR A 156 3.75 6.57 -4.75
N ALA A 157 2.52 6.41 -4.27
CA ALA A 157 1.43 7.36 -4.55
C ALA A 157 1.70 8.72 -3.91
N ALA A 158 2.19 8.76 -2.67
CA ALA A 158 2.58 9.99 -1.98
C ALA A 158 3.65 10.78 -2.74
N ARG A 159 4.60 10.11 -3.40
CA ARG A 159 5.58 10.78 -4.28
C ARG A 159 4.92 11.47 -5.46
N TYR A 160 3.98 10.80 -6.15
CA TYR A 160 3.23 11.43 -7.24
C TYR A 160 2.33 12.58 -6.75
N ARG A 161 1.75 12.47 -5.55
CA ARG A 161 1.00 13.58 -4.92
C ARG A 161 1.92 14.78 -4.68
N GLN A 162 3.13 14.56 -4.17
CA GLN A 162 4.09 15.62 -3.91
C GLN A 162 4.56 16.32 -5.19
N VAL A 163 4.67 15.60 -6.31
CA VAL A 163 4.91 16.22 -7.63
C VAL A 163 3.78 17.19 -7.99
N LEU A 164 2.52 16.76 -7.85
CA LEU A 164 1.36 17.61 -8.17
C LEU A 164 1.26 18.84 -7.27
N VAL A 165 1.56 18.69 -5.97
CA VAL A 165 1.61 19.81 -5.03
C VAL A 165 2.71 20.79 -5.39
N ASP A 166 3.91 20.31 -5.74
CA ASP A 166 5.03 21.17 -6.20
C ASP A 166 4.70 21.89 -7.52
N LEU A 167 3.83 21.32 -8.35
CA LEU A 167 3.29 21.94 -9.57
C LEU A 167 2.12 22.90 -9.31
N GLY A 168 1.70 23.09 -8.06
CA GLY A 168 0.68 24.07 -7.66
C GLY A 168 -0.69 23.48 -7.29
N ALA A 169 -0.84 22.17 -7.15
CA ALA A 169 -2.10 21.58 -6.69
C ALA A 169 -2.33 21.85 -5.20
N ALA A 170 -3.45 22.50 -4.87
CA ALA A 170 -3.85 22.74 -3.47
C ALA A 170 -4.34 21.46 -2.77
N GLN A 171 -5.05 20.59 -3.49
CA GLN A 171 -5.53 19.30 -2.99
C GLN A 171 -5.38 18.24 -4.07
N VAL A 172 -4.92 17.05 -3.68
CA VAL A 172 -4.70 15.92 -4.59
C VAL A 172 -5.45 14.71 -4.07
N ARG A 173 -6.38 14.22 -4.88
CA ARG A 173 -7.10 12.98 -4.61
C ARG A 173 -6.31 11.78 -5.13
N GLY A 174 -5.90 10.90 -4.22
CA GLY A 174 -4.96 9.81 -4.49
C GLY A 174 -5.59 8.45 -4.76
N GLU A 175 -6.91 8.36 -4.97
CA GLU A 175 -7.57 7.08 -5.20
C GLU A 175 -7.14 6.49 -6.54
N TYR A 176 -6.73 5.22 -6.53
CA TYR A 176 -6.26 4.57 -7.74
C TYR A 176 -7.42 4.34 -8.70
N ILE A 177 -7.16 4.48 -9.98
CA ILE A 177 -8.06 4.07 -11.06
C ILE A 177 -7.68 2.63 -11.40
N VAL A 178 -8.65 1.72 -11.29
CA VAL A 178 -8.50 0.31 -11.65
C VAL A 178 -9.34 0.04 -12.88
N PRO A 179 -8.77 -0.51 -13.96
CA PRO A 179 -9.49 -0.71 -15.22
C PRO A 179 -10.51 -1.84 -15.05
N LEU A 180 -11.79 -1.56 -15.23
CA LEU A 180 -12.85 -2.57 -15.13
C LEU A 180 -13.26 -3.07 -16.53
N PRO A 181 -13.72 -4.32 -16.65
CA PRO A 181 -14.29 -4.82 -17.90
C PRO A 181 -15.67 -4.19 -18.13
N ALA A 182 -16.11 -4.15 -19.39
CA ALA A 182 -17.42 -3.59 -19.74
C ALA A 182 -18.59 -4.35 -19.08
N GLN A 183 -18.45 -5.68 -18.94
CA GLN A 183 -19.35 -6.50 -18.13
C GLN A 183 -18.58 -7.10 -16.96
N LEU A 184 -19.08 -6.88 -15.75
CA LEU A 184 -18.55 -7.53 -14.55
C LEU A 184 -18.98 -9.00 -14.50
N PRO A 185 -18.15 -9.90 -13.92
CA PRO A 185 -18.58 -11.26 -13.65
C PRO A 185 -19.83 -11.25 -12.77
N ALA A 186 -20.72 -12.22 -13.02
CA ALA A 186 -21.95 -12.37 -12.26
C ALA A 186 -21.61 -12.65 -10.77
N PRO A 187 -22.34 -12.07 -9.80
CA PRO A 187 -22.00 -12.18 -8.38
C PRO A 187 -21.91 -13.63 -7.87
N ASN A 188 -22.72 -14.54 -8.42
CA ASN A 188 -22.73 -15.96 -8.07
C ASN A 188 -21.59 -16.78 -8.70
N VAL A 189 -20.91 -16.23 -9.71
CA VAL A 189 -19.76 -16.86 -10.38
C VAL A 189 -18.46 -16.44 -9.71
N ALA A 190 -18.39 -15.22 -9.17
CA ALA A 190 -17.20 -14.72 -8.52
C ALA A 190 -16.88 -15.52 -7.24
N PRO A 191 -15.65 -16.03 -7.10
CA PRO A 191 -15.22 -16.69 -5.87
C PRO A 191 -15.29 -15.77 -4.66
N HIS A 192 -15.61 -16.33 -3.50
CA HIS A 192 -15.59 -15.58 -2.24
C HIS A 192 -14.18 -15.11 -1.90
N ILE A 193 -13.20 -16.01 -2.06
CA ILE A 193 -11.78 -15.76 -1.82
C ILE A 193 -11.05 -15.88 -3.15
N LEU A 194 -10.23 -14.88 -3.51
CA LEU A 194 -9.30 -15.00 -4.62
C LEU A 194 -7.88 -15.22 -4.10
N PHE A 195 -7.16 -16.16 -4.71
CA PHE A 195 -5.80 -16.53 -4.32
C PHE A 195 -4.85 -16.32 -5.52
N ASN A 196 -3.89 -15.40 -5.37
CA ASN A 196 -2.83 -15.16 -6.34
C ASN A 196 -1.44 -15.48 -5.74
N PRO A 197 -0.87 -16.66 -6.02
CA PRO A 197 0.47 -17.01 -5.58
C PRO A 197 1.57 -16.51 -6.53
N TYR A 198 1.20 -15.94 -7.69
CA TYR A 198 2.13 -15.65 -8.79
C TYR A 198 2.52 -14.18 -8.86
N ALA A 199 3.81 -13.92 -9.09
CA ALA A 199 4.39 -12.65 -9.45
C ALA A 199 5.11 -12.73 -10.81
N SER A 200 5.48 -11.57 -11.37
CA SER A 200 6.21 -11.51 -12.66
C SER A 200 7.63 -12.07 -12.60
N ARG A 201 8.15 -12.32 -11.40
CA ARG A 201 9.47 -12.91 -11.14
C ARG A 201 9.30 -14.08 -10.18
N ALA A 202 9.91 -15.22 -10.49
CA ALA A 202 9.70 -16.47 -9.75
C ALA A 202 10.05 -16.34 -8.26
N GLU A 203 11.11 -15.60 -7.92
CA GLU A 203 11.53 -15.32 -6.54
C GLU A 203 10.58 -14.39 -5.77
N LYS A 204 9.61 -13.77 -6.44
CA LYS A 204 8.53 -12.99 -5.82
C LYS A 204 7.21 -13.77 -5.73
N SER A 205 7.14 -14.97 -6.32
CA SER A 205 6.00 -15.87 -6.21
C SER A 205 6.15 -16.76 -4.98
N LEU A 206 5.04 -17.33 -4.50
CA LEU A 206 5.11 -18.49 -3.61
C LEU A 206 5.66 -19.69 -4.40
N SER A 207 6.40 -20.58 -3.73
CA SER A 207 6.77 -21.86 -4.34
C SER A 207 5.52 -22.72 -4.57
N ALA A 208 5.62 -23.72 -5.45
CA ALA A 208 4.51 -24.64 -5.69
C ALA A 208 4.08 -25.40 -4.42
N GLU A 209 5.05 -25.85 -3.62
CA GLU A 209 4.81 -26.52 -2.33
C GLU A 209 4.14 -25.57 -1.33
N ARG A 210 4.63 -24.33 -1.22
CA ARG A 210 4.05 -23.34 -0.31
C ARG A 210 2.64 -22.96 -0.71
N SER A 211 2.41 -22.78 -2.01
CA SER A 211 1.08 -22.50 -2.58
C SER A 211 0.10 -23.62 -2.26
N THR A 212 0.53 -24.89 -2.43
CA THR A 212 -0.29 -26.07 -2.16
C THR A 212 -0.65 -26.16 -0.68
N THR A 213 0.34 -26.09 0.21
CA THR A 213 0.14 -26.21 1.66
C THR A 213 -0.69 -25.08 2.25
N LEU A 214 -0.55 -23.86 1.72
CA LEU A 214 -1.37 -22.73 2.15
C LEU A 214 -2.81 -22.86 1.63
N LEU A 215 -2.99 -23.13 0.33
CA LEU A 215 -4.30 -23.18 -0.29
C LEU A 215 -5.13 -24.36 0.23
N GLN A 216 -4.51 -25.51 0.53
CA GLN A 216 -5.18 -26.63 1.22
C GLN A 216 -5.72 -26.19 2.58
N ALA A 217 -4.89 -25.56 3.41
CA ALA A 217 -5.31 -25.12 4.74
C ALA A 217 -6.44 -24.07 4.67
N VAL A 218 -6.35 -23.11 3.75
CA VAL A 218 -7.43 -22.12 3.52
C VAL A 218 -8.71 -22.82 3.04
N ALA A 219 -8.62 -23.75 2.09
CA ALA A 219 -9.78 -24.47 1.56
C ALA A 219 -10.49 -25.32 2.62
N GLU A 220 -9.74 -25.93 3.53
CA GLU A 220 -10.26 -26.71 4.65
C GLU A 220 -10.94 -25.84 5.71
N THR A 221 -10.29 -24.74 6.12
CA THR A 221 -10.87 -23.81 7.12
C THR A 221 -12.14 -23.14 6.60
N PHE A 222 -12.16 -22.76 5.32
CA PHE A 222 -13.29 -22.05 4.70
C PHE A 222 -14.07 -22.95 3.73
N ALA A 223 -14.40 -24.17 4.15
CA ALA A 223 -15.06 -25.17 3.31
C ALA A 223 -16.41 -24.71 2.68
N SER A 224 -17.10 -23.76 3.31
CA SER A 224 -18.36 -23.16 2.80
C SER A 224 -18.15 -22.02 1.80
N ARG A 225 -16.91 -21.59 1.56
CA ARG A 225 -16.55 -20.49 0.67
C ARG A 225 -15.87 -21.05 -0.59
N THR A 226 -16.26 -20.51 -1.74
CA THR A 226 -15.58 -20.78 -3.02
C THR A 226 -14.28 -19.99 -3.12
N ILE A 227 -13.23 -20.62 -3.63
CA ILE A 227 -11.89 -20.08 -3.76
C ILE A 227 -11.45 -20.14 -5.22
N GLY A 228 -11.06 -18.99 -5.77
CA GLY A 228 -10.55 -18.87 -7.13
C GLY A 228 -9.04 -18.69 -7.17
N ILE A 229 -8.33 -19.51 -7.94
CA ILE A 229 -6.91 -19.30 -8.22
C ILE A 229 -6.80 -18.34 -9.40
N LEU A 230 -6.15 -17.20 -9.17
CA LEU A 230 -5.85 -16.25 -10.23
C LEU A 230 -4.61 -16.70 -11.02
N SER A 231 -4.66 -16.50 -12.34
CA SER A 231 -3.54 -16.79 -13.23
C SER A 231 -3.49 -15.80 -14.39
N SER A 232 -2.29 -15.60 -14.92
CA SER A 232 -2.08 -15.03 -16.25
C SER A 232 -2.03 -16.15 -17.30
N PRO A 233 -2.09 -15.84 -18.60
CA PRO A 233 -1.83 -16.84 -19.64
C PRO A 233 -0.51 -17.59 -19.45
N ALA A 234 0.53 -16.92 -18.91
CA ALA A 234 1.84 -17.53 -18.66
C ALA A 234 1.87 -18.46 -17.42
N THR A 235 0.91 -18.33 -16.50
CA THR A 235 0.88 -19.11 -15.24
C THR A 235 -0.34 -20.03 -15.15
N LEU A 236 -1.12 -20.16 -16.22
CA LEU A 236 -2.35 -20.95 -16.25
C LEU A 236 -2.07 -22.45 -15.99
N ALA A 237 -1.04 -23.00 -16.61
CA ALA A 237 -0.66 -24.40 -16.40
C ALA A 237 -0.26 -24.69 -14.95
N ASP A 238 0.50 -23.78 -14.32
CA ASP A 238 0.88 -23.89 -12.90
C ASP A 238 -0.35 -23.80 -11.99
N ALA A 239 -1.32 -22.95 -12.34
CA ALA A 239 -2.57 -22.79 -11.58
C ALA A 239 -3.45 -24.04 -11.67
N GLN A 240 -3.56 -24.66 -12.85
CA GLN A 240 -4.27 -25.92 -13.04
C GLN A 240 -3.60 -27.06 -12.28
N GLN A 241 -2.26 -27.11 -12.27
CA GLN A 241 -1.53 -28.08 -11.48
C GLN A 241 -1.75 -27.85 -9.97
N LEU A 242 -1.81 -26.60 -9.52
CA LEU A 242 -2.10 -26.25 -8.14
C LEU A 242 -3.52 -26.69 -7.74
N GLU A 243 -4.54 -26.40 -8.57
CA GLU A 243 -5.92 -26.88 -8.36
C GLU A 243 -5.95 -28.41 -8.19
N ALA A 244 -5.34 -29.14 -9.12
CA ALA A 244 -5.28 -30.59 -9.09
C ALA A 244 -4.57 -31.15 -7.84
N LYS A 245 -3.49 -30.51 -7.38
CA LYS A 245 -2.76 -30.90 -6.17
C LYS A 245 -3.53 -30.62 -4.88
N VAL A 246 -4.27 -29.51 -4.84
CA VAL A 246 -5.09 -29.15 -3.68
C VAL A 246 -6.28 -30.10 -3.55
N ALA A 247 -6.89 -30.48 -4.67
CA ALA A 247 -7.95 -31.50 -4.74
C ALA A 247 -9.13 -31.25 -3.77
N ARG A 248 -9.56 -29.99 -3.64
CA ARG A 248 -10.73 -29.59 -2.82
C ARG A 248 -11.84 -29.05 -3.72
N ALA A 249 -13.08 -29.48 -3.46
CA ALA A 249 -14.23 -29.16 -4.31
C ALA A 249 -14.58 -27.66 -4.38
N ASN A 250 -14.19 -26.89 -3.37
CA ASN A 250 -14.40 -25.45 -3.28
C ASN A 250 -13.27 -24.61 -3.89
N VAL A 251 -12.25 -25.24 -4.49
CA VAL A 251 -11.10 -24.56 -5.12
C VAL A 251 -11.16 -24.77 -6.63
N LYS A 252 -11.08 -23.69 -7.41
CA LYS A 252 -10.96 -23.76 -8.87
C LYS A 252 -10.06 -22.67 -9.44
N VAL A 253 -9.39 -22.92 -10.56
CA VAL A 253 -8.80 -21.85 -11.37
C VAL A 253 -9.90 -20.96 -11.94
N VAL A 254 -9.68 -19.65 -11.93
CA VAL A 254 -10.60 -18.69 -12.54
C VAL A 254 -10.36 -18.66 -14.05
N ASP A 255 -11.38 -19.05 -14.81
CA ASP A 255 -11.33 -19.06 -16.27
C ASP A 255 -11.47 -17.65 -16.88
N GLY A 256 -10.98 -17.49 -18.11
CA GLY A 256 -11.22 -16.29 -18.92
C GLY A 256 -10.40 -15.06 -18.54
N LEU A 257 -9.34 -15.20 -17.75
CA LEU A 257 -8.44 -14.10 -17.39
C LEU A 257 -7.43 -13.79 -18.50
N ALA A 258 -7.86 -13.06 -19.53
CA ALA A 258 -7.01 -12.69 -20.67
C ALA A 258 -6.30 -11.34 -20.46
N SER A 259 -6.88 -10.44 -19.68
CA SER A 259 -6.42 -9.07 -19.50
C SER A 259 -6.46 -8.61 -18.04
N PRO A 260 -5.74 -7.52 -17.67
CA PRO A 260 -5.88 -6.89 -16.36
C PRO A 260 -7.32 -6.47 -16.02
N ARG A 261 -8.14 -6.13 -17.03
CA ARG A 261 -9.55 -5.78 -16.85
C ARG A 261 -10.35 -6.97 -16.35
N ASP A 262 -10.16 -8.15 -16.95
CA ASP A 262 -10.87 -9.36 -16.53
C ASP A 262 -10.56 -9.69 -15.07
N VAL A 263 -9.27 -9.62 -14.70
CA VAL A 263 -8.82 -9.81 -13.31
C VAL A 263 -9.50 -8.82 -12.39
N ALA A 264 -9.46 -7.52 -12.69
CA ALA A 264 -10.09 -6.47 -11.89
C ALA A 264 -11.61 -6.68 -11.74
N GLY A 265 -12.28 -7.20 -12.77
CA GLY A 265 -13.69 -7.60 -12.70
C GLY A 265 -13.94 -8.61 -11.58
N TYR A 266 -13.14 -9.67 -11.51
CA TYR A 266 -13.24 -10.64 -10.41
C TYR A 266 -12.82 -10.05 -9.06
N LEU A 267 -11.76 -9.24 -9.00
CA LEU A 267 -11.34 -8.58 -7.76
C LEU A 267 -12.46 -7.71 -7.17
N SER A 268 -13.26 -7.05 -8.01
CA SER A 268 -14.37 -6.19 -7.58
C SER A 268 -15.56 -6.95 -6.97
N ARG A 269 -15.63 -8.26 -7.20
CA ARG A 269 -16.73 -9.13 -6.73
C ARG A 269 -16.33 -10.05 -5.58
N ALA A 270 -15.03 -10.31 -5.42
CA ALA A 270 -14.52 -11.14 -4.33
C ALA A 270 -14.77 -10.47 -2.96
N GLN A 271 -14.94 -11.28 -1.92
CA GLN A 271 -15.04 -10.78 -0.55
C GLN A 271 -13.65 -10.40 -0.02
N VAL A 272 -12.65 -11.22 -0.34
CA VAL A 272 -11.25 -11.01 0.06
C VAL A 272 -10.29 -11.60 -0.96
N ILE A 273 -9.13 -10.96 -1.10
CA ILE A 273 -8.05 -11.37 -2.00
C ILE A 273 -6.83 -11.73 -1.13
N VAL A 274 -6.17 -12.83 -1.45
CA VAL A 274 -4.86 -13.20 -0.91
C VAL A 274 -3.85 -13.11 -2.06
N SER A 275 -2.84 -12.26 -1.94
CA SER A 275 -1.86 -12.09 -3.03
C SER A 275 -0.45 -11.80 -2.51
N VAL A 276 0.55 -12.29 -3.23
CA VAL A 276 1.94 -11.80 -3.12
C VAL A 276 2.09 -10.37 -3.70
N ASP A 277 3.23 -9.71 -3.39
CA ASP A 277 3.68 -8.37 -3.86
C ASP A 277 3.63 -8.21 -5.40
N THR A 278 2.47 -7.81 -5.92
CA THR A 278 2.17 -7.71 -7.36
C THR A 278 1.13 -6.63 -7.66
N ALA A 279 0.84 -6.42 -8.95
CA ALA A 279 -0.24 -5.52 -9.39
C ALA A 279 -1.61 -5.87 -8.77
N ILE A 280 -1.87 -7.13 -8.42
CA ILE A 280 -3.13 -7.56 -7.78
C ILE A 280 -3.36 -6.81 -6.45
N VAL A 281 -2.30 -6.62 -5.65
CA VAL A 281 -2.37 -5.87 -4.39
C VAL A 281 -2.85 -4.44 -4.63
N HIS A 282 -2.27 -3.75 -5.61
CA HIS A 282 -2.63 -2.36 -5.90
C HIS A 282 -4.01 -2.23 -6.54
N MET A 283 -4.43 -3.20 -7.36
CA MET A 283 -5.81 -3.23 -7.86
C MET A 283 -6.83 -3.48 -6.75
N ALA A 284 -6.55 -4.38 -5.81
CA ALA A 284 -7.40 -4.60 -4.64
C ALA A 284 -7.56 -3.32 -3.79
N VAL A 285 -6.45 -2.61 -3.54
CA VAL A 285 -6.46 -1.31 -2.85
C VAL A 285 -7.32 -0.29 -3.59
N GLY A 286 -7.14 -0.16 -4.92
CA GLY A 286 -7.91 0.79 -5.72
C GLY A 286 -9.40 0.48 -5.79
N LEU A 287 -9.77 -0.79 -5.72
CA LEU A 287 -11.18 -1.24 -5.67
C LEU A 287 -11.78 -1.21 -4.26
N GLY A 288 -10.96 -1.03 -3.21
CA GLY A 288 -11.40 -1.14 -1.83
C GLY A 288 -11.79 -2.57 -1.43
N THR A 289 -11.35 -3.59 -2.18
CA THR A 289 -11.60 -5.01 -1.86
C THR A 289 -10.72 -5.44 -0.68
N ALA A 290 -11.25 -6.25 0.23
CA ALA A 290 -10.45 -6.75 1.34
C ALA A 290 -9.25 -7.57 0.86
N LEU A 291 -8.12 -7.43 1.53
CA LEU A 291 -6.83 -7.90 1.03
C LEU A 291 -5.97 -8.47 2.16
N VAL A 292 -5.45 -9.68 1.95
CA VAL A 292 -4.30 -10.24 2.65
C VAL A 292 -3.11 -10.19 1.68
N ALA A 293 -2.16 -9.31 1.94
CA ALA A 293 -1.01 -9.09 1.07
C ALA A 293 0.26 -9.72 1.68
N ILE A 294 0.96 -10.55 0.92
CA ILE A 294 2.17 -11.23 1.38
C ILE A 294 3.38 -10.51 0.79
N TYR A 295 4.26 -10.02 1.67
CA TYR A 295 5.48 -9.29 1.31
C TYR A 295 6.70 -9.92 1.97
N PRO A 296 7.91 -9.76 1.41
CA PRO A 296 9.12 -10.08 2.15
C PRO A 296 9.30 -9.10 3.31
N ALA A 297 9.69 -9.59 4.49
CA ALA A 297 10.22 -8.76 5.57
C ALA A 297 11.47 -8.03 5.07
N LEU A 298 11.56 -6.72 5.27
CA LEU A 298 12.77 -5.96 4.94
C LEU A 298 13.33 -5.43 6.25
N GLU A 299 14.45 -6.00 6.70
CA GLU A 299 15.01 -5.71 8.04
C GLU A 299 15.45 -4.25 8.21
N GLU A 300 15.72 -3.50 7.13
CA GLU A 300 16.22 -2.12 7.21
C GLU A 300 15.71 -1.17 6.11
N ALA A 301 14.90 -1.66 5.16
CA ALA A 301 14.50 -0.89 3.98
C ALA A 301 13.00 -0.62 3.96
N PHE A 302 12.64 0.67 3.94
CA PHE A 302 11.27 1.08 3.67
C PHE A 302 10.82 0.57 2.29
N ASN A 303 9.65 -0.08 2.23
CA ASN A 303 9.05 -0.55 0.99
C ASN A 303 7.98 0.44 0.49
N PRO A 304 8.27 1.26 -0.54
CA PRO A 304 7.32 2.26 -1.06
C PRO A 304 6.15 1.65 -1.84
N TRP A 305 6.10 0.32 -1.98
CA TRP A 305 5.03 -0.42 -2.65
C TRP A 305 4.15 -1.21 -1.68
N LEU A 306 4.28 -1.02 -0.36
CA LEU A 306 3.29 -1.56 0.57
C LEU A 306 1.92 -0.93 0.27
N PRO A 307 0.82 -1.70 0.39
CA PRO A 307 -0.50 -1.11 0.36
C PRO A 307 -0.63 -0.12 1.54
N PRO A 308 -1.37 1.00 1.36
CA PRO A 308 -1.63 1.91 2.46
C PRO A 308 -2.35 1.16 3.59
N PRO A 309 -2.11 1.52 4.87
CA PRO A 309 -2.86 0.95 5.98
C PRO A 309 -4.37 1.08 5.75
N SER A 310 -5.14 0.05 6.09
CA SER A 310 -6.60 0.05 6.00
C SER A 310 -7.17 -1.05 6.88
N ALA A 311 -8.37 -0.84 7.45
CA ALA A 311 -9.09 -1.88 8.15
C ALA A 311 -9.38 -3.11 7.26
N ARG A 312 -9.44 -2.91 5.93
CA ARG A 312 -9.68 -3.97 4.93
C ARG A 312 -8.40 -4.63 4.42
N THR A 313 -7.23 -4.22 4.89
CA THR A 313 -5.95 -4.77 4.43
C THR A 313 -5.17 -5.39 5.59
N ARG A 314 -4.54 -6.54 5.34
CA ARG A 314 -3.61 -7.20 6.26
C ARG A 314 -2.34 -7.51 5.49
N VAL A 315 -1.19 -7.06 6.01
CA VAL A 315 0.12 -7.39 5.42
C VAL A 315 0.77 -8.49 6.24
N ILE A 316 1.14 -9.58 5.58
CA ILE A 316 1.87 -10.70 6.17
C ILE A 316 3.30 -10.65 5.63
N TYR A 317 4.25 -10.65 6.54
CA TYR A 317 5.67 -10.61 6.19
C TYR A 317 6.25 -12.03 6.18
N SER A 318 6.79 -12.42 5.03
CA SER A 318 7.61 -13.60 4.86
C SER A 318 9.03 -13.30 5.36
N GLN A 319 9.51 -14.07 6.32
CA GLN A 319 10.83 -13.88 6.93
C GLN A 319 11.95 -14.08 5.91
N GLN A 320 13.00 -13.28 6.02
CA GLN A 320 14.18 -13.39 5.16
C GLN A 320 15.28 -14.16 5.87
N LEU A 321 16.10 -14.87 5.10
CA LEU A 321 17.28 -15.54 5.65
C LEU A 321 18.47 -14.57 5.61
N PRO A 322 19.18 -14.35 6.73
CA PRO A 322 20.35 -13.49 6.76
C PRO A 322 21.38 -13.92 5.71
N GLY A 323 21.93 -12.95 4.96
CA GLY A 323 23.02 -13.18 4.00
C GLY A 323 22.64 -13.84 2.66
N ARG A 324 21.37 -14.18 2.41
CA ARG A 324 20.93 -14.66 1.08
C ARG A 324 20.62 -13.52 0.12
N THR A 325 21.06 -13.66 -1.12
CA THR A 325 20.67 -12.76 -2.22
C THR A 325 19.36 -13.24 -2.83
N GLY A 326 18.28 -12.48 -2.67
CA GLY A 326 16.94 -12.82 -3.16
C GLY A 326 15.87 -12.66 -2.09
N ARG A 327 14.60 -12.55 -2.51
CA ARG A 327 13.46 -12.45 -1.59
C ARG A 327 12.91 -13.85 -1.34
N ASN A 328 12.77 -14.24 -0.08
CA ASN A 328 12.04 -15.46 0.30
C ASN A 328 10.58 -15.10 0.52
N MET A 329 9.68 -15.66 -0.28
CA MET A 329 8.24 -15.46 -0.16
C MET A 329 7.54 -16.59 0.62
N ASN A 330 8.26 -17.58 1.15
CA ASN A 330 7.67 -18.80 1.68
C ASN A 330 7.66 -18.90 3.21
N ALA A 331 8.35 -18.01 3.92
CA ALA A 331 8.61 -18.14 5.35
C ALA A 331 7.60 -17.38 6.20
N PHE A 332 6.37 -17.88 6.26
CA PHE A 332 5.32 -17.42 7.16
C PHE A 332 4.38 -18.59 7.49
N ALA A 333 3.74 -18.56 8.66
CA ALA A 333 2.86 -19.65 9.09
C ALA A 333 1.45 -19.54 8.44
N ASN A 334 0.83 -20.68 8.13
CA ASN A 334 -0.54 -20.73 7.57
C ASN A 334 -1.55 -19.97 8.43
N HIS A 335 -1.47 -20.12 9.76
CA HIS A 335 -2.42 -19.50 10.69
C HIS A 335 -2.43 -17.97 10.58
N MET A 336 -1.33 -17.33 10.16
CA MET A 336 -1.31 -15.88 9.95
C MET A 336 -2.26 -15.46 8.83
N VAL A 337 -2.27 -16.21 7.72
CA VAL A 337 -3.19 -15.97 6.59
C VAL A 337 -4.61 -16.32 6.98
N ILE A 338 -4.80 -17.45 7.66
CA ILE A 338 -6.13 -17.91 8.09
C ILE A 338 -6.77 -16.90 9.05
N ASN A 339 -6.08 -16.47 10.11
CA ASN A 339 -6.60 -15.49 11.06
C ASN A 339 -6.92 -14.15 10.38
N ALA A 340 -6.07 -13.72 9.42
CA ALA A 340 -6.34 -12.52 8.63
C ALA A 340 -7.60 -12.66 7.76
N LEU A 341 -7.79 -13.82 7.12
CA LEU A 341 -8.99 -14.13 6.36
C LEU A 341 -10.23 -14.19 7.26
N GLU A 342 -10.15 -14.85 8.42
CA GLU A 342 -11.24 -14.88 9.40
C GLU A 342 -11.66 -13.47 9.80
N CYS A 343 -10.71 -12.59 10.12
CA CYS A 343 -11.01 -11.20 10.47
C CYS A 343 -11.69 -10.44 9.32
N LEU A 344 -11.20 -10.61 8.09
CA LEU A 344 -11.71 -9.88 6.93
C LEU A 344 -13.05 -10.45 6.41
N LEU A 345 -13.28 -11.75 6.55
CA LEU A 345 -14.52 -12.43 6.15
C LEU A 345 -15.60 -12.36 7.23
N SER A 346 -15.21 -12.22 8.50
CA SER A 346 -16.10 -11.95 9.63
C SER A 346 -16.37 -10.47 9.82
N ALA A 347 -15.81 -9.60 8.96
CA ALA A 347 -16.20 -8.19 8.87
C ALA A 347 -17.61 -8.04 8.30
N SER A 348 -18.56 -8.73 8.93
CA SER A 348 -19.99 -8.49 8.89
C SER A 348 -20.28 -7.49 10.01
N ASP A 349 -20.92 -6.39 9.63
CA ASP A 349 -21.29 -5.23 10.44
C ASP A 349 -20.13 -4.38 10.98
N ILE A 350 -19.93 -3.23 10.34
CA ILE A 350 -19.17 -2.11 10.88
C ILE A 350 -20.14 -1.28 11.73
N LEU A 351 -19.84 -1.12 13.01
CA LEU A 351 -20.51 -0.16 13.87
C LEU A 351 -19.95 1.23 13.57
N LEU A 352 -20.86 2.17 13.32
CA LEU A 352 -20.55 3.59 13.26
C LEU A 352 -20.84 4.21 14.61
N LEU A 353 -19.83 4.77 15.26
CA LEU A 353 -19.94 5.41 16.57
C LEU A 353 -19.56 6.88 16.46
N GLU A 354 -20.42 7.76 16.95
CA GLU A 354 -20.06 9.17 17.13
C GLU A 354 -19.17 9.34 18.36
N ALA A 355 -18.18 10.20 18.24
CA ALA A 355 -17.23 10.48 19.31
C ALA A 355 -16.87 11.97 19.38
N LYS A 356 -16.62 12.46 20.59
CA LYS A 356 -16.09 13.80 20.85
C LYS A 356 -14.59 13.71 21.09
N ILE A 357 -13.81 14.53 20.40
CA ILE A 357 -12.37 14.64 20.65
C ILE A 357 -12.17 15.46 21.92
N VAL A 358 -11.43 14.92 22.89
CA VAL A 358 -11.17 15.55 24.19
C VAL A 358 -9.68 15.76 24.41
N ALA A 359 -9.33 16.71 25.28
CA ALA A 359 -7.95 16.94 25.65
C ALA A 359 -7.42 15.78 26.49
N GLY A 360 -6.28 15.22 26.11
CA GLY A 360 -5.59 14.20 26.90
C GLY A 360 -4.74 14.80 28.02
N LEU A 361 -4.28 13.95 28.93
CA LEU A 361 -3.39 14.34 30.04
C LEU A 361 -1.94 14.66 29.60
N GLY A 362 -1.62 14.52 28.32
CA GLY A 362 -0.29 14.83 27.75
C GLY A 362 0.83 13.83 28.10
N VAL A 363 0.51 12.77 28.86
CA VAL A 363 1.49 11.80 29.38
C VAL A 363 1.99 10.81 28.30
N ALA A 364 1.17 10.53 27.28
CA ALA A 364 1.47 9.49 26.29
C ALA A 364 2.58 9.83 25.27
N ARG A 365 2.91 11.11 25.07
CA ARG A 365 3.78 11.55 23.96
C ARG A 365 5.22 11.02 24.08
N GLY A 366 5.76 10.98 25.29
CA GLY A 366 7.10 10.44 25.56
C GLY A 366 7.17 8.91 25.53
N THR A 367 6.05 8.26 25.86
CA THR A 367 5.94 6.81 26.00
C THR A 367 5.68 6.13 24.66
N LEU A 368 4.73 6.63 23.86
CA LEU A 368 4.43 6.08 22.54
C LEU A 368 5.59 6.21 21.54
N ALA A 369 6.40 7.28 21.64
CA ALA A 369 7.60 7.42 20.82
C ALA A 369 8.59 6.24 20.99
N ARG A 370 8.58 5.57 22.15
CA ARG A 370 9.42 4.40 22.44
C ARG A 370 8.71 3.09 22.16
N GLN A 371 7.40 3.05 22.35
CA GLN A 371 6.60 1.83 22.18
C GLN A 371 6.27 1.54 20.72
N LEU A 372 5.94 2.55 19.91
CA LEU A 372 5.56 2.35 18.50
C LEU A 372 6.60 1.55 17.70
N PRO A 373 7.92 1.79 17.82
CA PRO A 373 8.92 0.93 17.19
C PRO A 373 8.79 -0.55 17.59
N LEU A 374 8.67 -0.84 18.89
CA LEU A 374 8.55 -2.20 19.42
C LEU A 374 7.24 -2.87 19.00
N ILE A 375 6.13 -2.14 19.03
CA ILE A 375 4.83 -2.63 18.56
C ILE A 375 4.92 -2.93 17.07
N SER A 376 5.57 -2.06 16.29
CA SER A 376 5.65 -2.20 14.83
C SER A 376 6.46 -3.41 14.36
N GLU A 377 7.32 -3.99 15.19
CA GLU A 377 8.02 -5.25 14.86
C GLU A 377 7.03 -6.39 14.59
N HIS A 378 5.93 -6.43 15.33
CA HIS A 378 4.91 -7.48 15.26
C HIS A 378 3.55 -6.97 14.75
N PHE A 379 3.41 -5.65 14.62
CA PHE A 379 2.22 -4.97 14.14
C PHE A 379 2.59 -3.75 13.27
N PRO A 380 3.25 -3.95 12.12
CA PRO A 380 4.02 -2.92 11.39
C PRO A 380 3.21 -1.76 10.82
N GLU A 381 1.90 -1.93 10.69
CA GLU A 381 1.00 -0.88 10.22
C GLU A 381 0.93 0.35 11.14
N VAL A 382 1.31 0.23 12.43
CA VAL A 382 1.40 1.39 13.34
C VAL A 382 2.72 2.14 13.25
N ALA A 383 3.68 1.68 12.44
CA ALA A 383 5.01 2.31 12.34
C ALA A 383 4.94 3.79 11.92
N GLY A 384 3.94 4.15 11.12
CA GLY A 384 3.71 5.52 10.65
C GLY A 384 2.87 6.40 11.57
N CYS A 385 2.47 5.91 12.75
CA CYS A 385 1.65 6.68 13.68
C CYS A 385 2.42 7.85 14.29
N HIS A 386 1.70 8.95 14.53
CA HIS A 386 2.20 10.03 15.37
C HIS A 386 2.43 9.49 16.79
N PRO A 387 3.55 9.82 17.46
CA PRO A 387 3.84 9.35 18.81
C PRO A 387 3.00 10.10 19.85
N GLY A 388 1.70 9.85 19.87
CA GLY A 388 0.71 10.44 20.77
C GLY A 388 -0.68 9.83 20.53
N THR A 389 -1.59 10.03 21.49
CA THR A 389 -2.96 9.53 21.40
C THR A 389 -3.95 10.66 21.08
N ILE A 390 -4.95 10.34 20.28
CA ILE A 390 -6.17 11.14 20.14
C ILE A 390 -7.15 10.57 21.15
N ASN A 391 -7.51 11.38 22.14
CA ASN A 391 -8.47 10.97 23.16
C ASN A 391 -9.88 11.25 22.64
N VAL A 392 -10.74 10.25 22.70
CA VAL A 392 -12.13 10.34 22.26
C VAL A 392 -13.08 9.91 23.37
N THR A 393 -14.22 10.57 23.46
CA THR A 393 -15.32 10.18 24.34
C THR A 393 -16.53 9.76 23.53
N LEU A 394 -17.02 8.55 23.76
CA LEU A 394 -18.23 7.97 23.18
C LEU A 394 -19.44 8.27 24.05
N GLU A 395 -20.63 8.30 23.43
CA GLU A 395 -21.90 8.51 24.16
C GLU A 395 -22.30 7.32 25.04
N ARG A 396 -21.77 6.13 24.73
CA ARG A 396 -22.03 4.88 25.45
C ARG A 396 -20.73 4.13 25.69
N PRO A 397 -20.66 3.29 26.74
CA PRO A 397 -19.50 2.46 27.00
C PRO A 397 -19.17 1.56 25.80
N LEU A 398 -17.88 1.33 25.58
CA LEU A 398 -17.36 0.39 24.60
C LEU A 398 -16.28 -0.47 25.24
N LEU A 399 -16.47 -1.78 25.15
CA LEU A 399 -15.53 -2.76 25.69
C LEU A 399 -14.88 -3.53 24.56
N LEU A 400 -13.56 -3.54 24.53
CA LEU A 400 -12.78 -4.31 23.57
C LEU A 400 -12.73 -5.78 24.00
N THR A 401 -13.24 -6.69 23.16
CA THR A 401 -13.28 -8.13 23.46
C THR A 401 -12.36 -8.95 22.56
N LYS A 402 -12.14 -8.51 21.31
CA LYS A 402 -11.23 -9.19 20.36
C LYS A 402 -10.26 -8.19 19.73
N PRO A 403 -9.12 -7.89 20.39
CA PRO A 403 -8.09 -7.06 19.79
C PRO A 403 -7.52 -7.71 18.53
N ASP A 404 -7.10 -6.89 17.58
CA ASP A 404 -6.34 -7.30 16.39
C ASP A 404 -4.90 -7.70 16.73
N HIS A 405 -4.35 -7.13 17.82
CA HIS A 405 -3.03 -7.44 18.33
C HIS A 405 -2.98 -7.19 19.83
N ARG A 406 -2.25 -8.06 20.55
CA ARG A 406 -1.89 -7.88 21.94
C ARG A 406 -0.37 -7.91 22.04
N THR A 407 0.23 -6.86 22.58
CA THR A 407 1.69 -6.78 22.72
C THR A 407 2.19 -7.75 23.77
N ALA A 408 3.46 -8.13 23.69
CA ALA A 408 4.19 -8.56 24.88
C ALA A 408 4.24 -7.39 25.90
N PRO A 409 4.54 -7.64 27.20
CA PRO A 409 4.69 -6.55 28.16
C PRO A 409 5.79 -5.57 27.73
N LEU A 410 5.42 -4.30 27.50
CA LEU A 410 6.34 -3.22 27.13
C LEU A 410 6.55 -2.26 28.30
N ALA A 411 7.73 -1.69 28.42
CA ALA A 411 8.02 -0.71 29.47
C ALA A 411 7.11 0.54 29.34
N TRP A 412 6.51 0.94 30.47
CA TRP A 412 5.68 2.15 30.56
C TRP A 412 6.51 3.43 30.74
N THR A 413 7.66 3.31 31.42
CA THR A 413 8.56 4.43 31.72
C THR A 413 9.97 4.15 31.21
N PRO A 414 10.80 5.20 31.00
CA PRO A 414 12.21 5.06 30.65
C PRO A 414 13.02 4.18 31.61
N SER A 415 12.57 4.04 32.87
CA SER A 415 13.24 3.23 33.89
C SER A 415 13.08 1.72 33.69
N GLY A 416 12.13 1.28 32.86
CA GLY A 416 11.83 -0.14 32.65
C GLY A 416 11.21 -0.87 33.85
N ARG A 417 10.97 -0.17 34.96
CA ARG A 417 10.50 -0.77 36.22
C ARG A 417 9.04 -1.24 36.20
N THR A 418 8.24 -0.66 35.30
CA THR A 418 6.84 -1.05 35.10
C THR A 418 6.65 -1.43 33.64
N THR A 419 6.04 -2.59 33.42
CA THR A 419 5.67 -3.09 32.09
C THR A 419 4.16 -3.26 31.98
N GLU A 420 3.64 -3.11 30.78
CA GLU A 420 2.21 -3.17 30.50
C GLU A 420 1.94 -3.86 29.16
N VAL A 421 0.79 -4.52 29.07
CA VAL A 421 0.26 -5.11 27.83
C VAL A 421 -0.70 -4.13 27.18
N PHE A 422 -0.60 -4.01 25.86
CA PHE A 422 -1.43 -3.15 25.04
C PHE A 422 -2.25 -3.97 24.07
N ASP A 423 -3.55 -3.72 24.07
CA ASP A 423 -4.44 -4.21 23.04
C ASP A 423 -4.61 -3.15 21.95
N LEU A 424 -4.45 -3.59 20.70
CA LEU A 424 -4.68 -2.76 19.53
C LEU A 424 -5.85 -3.32 18.72
N LEU A 425 -6.77 -2.45 18.34
CA LEU A 425 -7.85 -2.78 17.41
C LEU A 425 -7.87 -1.76 16.27
N ARG A 426 -7.90 -2.25 15.03
CA ARG A 426 -8.01 -1.40 13.83
C ARG A 426 -9.39 -0.75 13.77
N VAL A 427 -9.39 0.54 13.52
CA VAL A 427 -10.58 1.36 13.31
C VAL A 427 -10.36 2.31 12.15
N GLU A 428 -11.42 2.90 11.62
CA GLU A 428 -11.31 4.04 10.70
C GLU A 428 -11.95 5.28 11.31
N LEU A 429 -11.30 6.43 11.14
CA LEU A 429 -11.77 7.73 11.58
C LEU A 429 -12.31 8.54 10.40
N GLU A 430 -13.50 9.10 10.58
CA GLU A 430 -14.05 10.17 9.75
C GLU A 430 -14.02 11.46 10.57
N LEU A 431 -13.36 12.51 10.03
CA LEU A 431 -13.15 13.78 10.74
C LEU A 431 -14.01 14.90 10.14
N GLY A 432 -14.78 15.58 11.01
CA GLY A 432 -15.62 16.70 10.60
C GLY A 432 -16.62 16.31 9.49
N SER A 433 -16.70 17.12 8.44
CA SER A 433 -17.53 16.87 7.25
C SER A 433 -16.80 16.13 6.13
N SER A 434 -15.54 15.70 6.35
CA SER A 434 -14.79 14.95 5.34
C SER A 434 -15.34 13.53 5.23
N PRO A 435 -15.64 13.02 4.03
CA PRO A 435 -16.00 11.62 3.83
C PRO A 435 -14.78 10.67 3.84
N ALA A 436 -13.56 11.21 4.00
CA ALA A 436 -12.35 10.41 4.00
C ALA A 436 -12.28 9.53 5.26
N ARG A 437 -12.06 8.23 5.04
CA ARG A 437 -11.80 7.27 6.12
C ARG A 437 -10.31 7.14 6.35
N ILE A 438 -9.90 7.44 7.57
CA ILE A 438 -8.50 7.50 7.97
C ILE A 438 -8.20 6.29 8.85
N PRO A 439 -7.22 5.44 8.49
CA PRO A 439 -6.80 4.34 9.35
C PRO A 439 -6.31 4.85 10.71
N ALA A 440 -6.81 4.23 11.77
CA ALA A 440 -6.41 4.49 13.15
C ALA A 440 -6.51 3.19 13.94
N TRP A 441 -6.04 3.21 15.19
CA TRP A 441 -6.08 2.05 16.06
C TRP A 441 -6.52 2.46 17.46
N LEU A 442 -7.53 1.76 17.97
CA LEU A 442 -7.84 1.77 19.39
C LEU A 442 -6.62 1.23 20.13
N TYR A 443 -6.07 2.03 21.02
CA TYR A 443 -4.91 1.71 21.83
C TYR A 443 -5.37 1.59 23.28
N VAL A 444 -5.38 0.36 23.79
CA VAL A 444 -5.91 0.05 25.13
C VAL A 444 -4.76 -0.40 26.03
N ALA A 445 -4.35 0.50 26.91
CA ALA A 445 -3.42 0.26 27.99
C ALA A 445 -4.12 -0.44 29.17
N HIS A 446 -3.66 -1.64 29.56
CA HIS A 446 -4.37 -2.48 30.54
C HIS A 446 -4.36 -1.94 31.99
N GLY A 447 -3.39 -1.12 32.36
CA GLY A 447 -3.25 -0.50 33.69
C GLY A 447 -3.45 1.02 33.66
N SER A 448 -3.95 1.56 32.54
CA SER A 448 -4.39 2.94 32.47
C SER A 448 -5.66 3.16 33.31
N PRO A 449 -5.75 4.27 34.07
CA PRO A 449 -7.00 4.68 34.75
C PRO A 449 -8.18 4.82 33.78
N HIS A 450 -7.92 5.04 32.49
CA HIS A 450 -8.96 5.13 31.47
C HIS A 450 -9.69 3.80 31.21
N ARG A 451 -9.14 2.66 31.66
CA ARG A 451 -9.83 1.37 31.61
C ARG A 451 -11.07 1.33 32.50
N ASP A 452 -11.10 2.16 33.54
CA ASP A 452 -12.25 2.33 34.44
C ASP A 452 -13.26 3.36 33.91
N THR A 453 -12.93 4.05 32.81
CA THR A 453 -13.82 4.97 32.09
C THR A 453 -14.13 4.42 30.70
N PRO A 454 -15.04 3.44 30.56
CA PRO A 454 -15.26 2.72 29.31
C PRO A 454 -15.91 3.56 28.20
N THR A 455 -16.14 4.86 28.44
CA THR A 455 -16.57 5.82 27.43
C THR A 455 -15.40 6.63 26.85
N VAL A 456 -14.22 6.60 27.48
CA VAL A 456 -13.03 7.33 27.05
C VAL A 456 -12.02 6.34 26.47
N HIS A 457 -11.60 6.61 25.24
CA HIS A 457 -10.65 5.76 24.54
C HIS A 457 -9.51 6.55 23.91
N GLU A 458 -8.37 5.90 23.83
CA GLU A 458 -7.20 6.41 23.15
C GLU A 458 -7.09 5.80 21.76
N LEU A 459 -6.85 6.64 20.76
CA LEU A 459 -6.57 6.23 19.39
C LEU A 459 -5.16 6.64 19.02
N ILE A 460 -4.41 5.76 18.37
CA ILE A 460 -3.21 6.14 17.63
C ILE A 460 -3.55 6.23 16.15
N ALA A 461 -2.95 7.18 15.44
CA ALA A 461 -3.18 7.43 14.02
C ALA A 461 -1.94 8.08 13.40
N PRO A 462 -1.84 8.17 12.06
CA PRO A 462 -0.86 9.03 11.40
C PRO A 462 -0.99 10.49 11.85
N THR A 463 -0.07 11.37 11.47
CA THR A 463 -0.20 12.81 11.77
C THR A 463 -1.45 13.39 11.13
N LEU A 464 -2.34 13.96 11.94
CA LEU A 464 -3.61 14.55 11.53
C LEU A 464 -3.70 16.01 11.98
N ASP A 465 -4.23 16.87 11.11
CA ASP A 465 -4.64 18.21 11.50
C ASP A 465 -6.03 18.16 12.14
N LEU A 466 -6.07 18.36 13.45
CA LEU A 466 -7.29 18.37 14.25
C LEU A 466 -7.75 19.80 14.60
N THR A 467 -7.14 20.82 13.98
CA THR A 467 -7.47 22.22 14.27
C THR A 467 -8.94 22.49 13.96
N GLY A 468 -9.69 22.92 14.99
CA GLY A 468 -11.13 23.17 14.88
C GLY A 468 -12.03 21.92 14.84
N ILE A 469 -11.46 20.71 14.87
CA ILE A 469 -12.23 19.46 14.85
C ILE A 469 -12.59 19.08 16.30
N ARG A 470 -13.89 18.90 16.56
CA ARG A 470 -14.43 18.57 17.90
C ARG A 470 -15.14 17.22 17.95
N ARG A 471 -15.56 16.71 16.79
CA ARG A 471 -16.27 15.44 16.65
C ARG A 471 -15.64 14.60 15.54
N CYS A 472 -15.70 13.29 15.72
CA CYS A 472 -15.34 12.31 14.71
C CYS A 472 -16.31 11.15 14.73
N ARG A 473 -16.29 10.35 13.67
CA ARG A 473 -16.99 9.08 13.58
C ARG A 473 -15.97 7.95 13.56
N LEU A 474 -16.15 6.96 14.44
CA LEU A 474 -15.35 5.75 14.48
C LEU A 474 -16.10 4.64 13.75
N HIS A 475 -15.43 4.02 12.79
CA HIS A 475 -15.87 2.80 12.12
C HIS A 475 -15.11 1.64 12.77
N ILE A 476 -15.85 0.77 13.45
CA ILE A 476 -15.29 -0.32 14.23
C ILE A 476 -15.99 -1.64 13.90
N ARG A 477 -15.25 -2.74 13.89
CA ARG A 477 -15.81 -4.06 13.62
C ARG A 477 -16.71 -4.49 14.79
N ALA A 478 -17.96 -4.85 14.52
CA ALA A 478 -18.95 -5.15 15.55
C ALA A 478 -18.55 -6.33 16.44
N ASP A 479 -17.97 -7.39 15.88
CA ASP A 479 -17.61 -8.60 16.62
C ASP A 479 -16.40 -8.42 17.56
N ALA A 480 -15.68 -7.31 17.45
CA ALA A 480 -14.50 -7.00 18.24
C ALA A 480 -14.82 -6.24 19.53
N VAL A 481 -16.05 -5.72 19.65
CA VAL A 481 -16.46 -4.88 20.77
C VAL A 481 -17.83 -5.25 21.30
N VAL A 482 -18.05 -4.92 22.56
CA VAL A 482 -19.38 -4.96 23.18
C VAL A 482 -19.76 -3.53 23.54
N LEU A 483 -21.03 -3.20 23.35
CA LEU A 483 -21.63 -1.94 23.76
C LEU A 483 -22.60 -2.23 24.93
N PRO A 484 -22.15 -2.19 26.19
CA PRO A 484 -23.00 -2.39 27.34
C PRO A 484 -24.20 -1.44 27.31
N THR A 485 -25.39 -1.97 27.54
CA THR A 485 -26.55 -1.14 27.89
C THR A 485 -26.38 -0.63 29.32
N THR A 486 -26.94 0.54 29.62
CA THR A 486 -26.83 1.25 30.91
C THR A 486 -27.24 0.45 32.14
N ASP A 487 -27.87 -0.73 31.97
CA ASP A 487 -28.36 -1.60 33.04
C ASP A 487 -27.48 -2.83 33.32
N GLN A 488 -26.37 -3.04 32.60
CA GLN A 488 -25.44 -4.13 32.91
C GLN A 488 -24.28 -3.64 33.80
N PRO A 489 -24.04 -4.27 34.98
CA PRO A 489 -22.88 -3.93 35.79
C PRO A 489 -21.60 -4.21 34.99
N ILE A 490 -20.74 -3.19 34.86
CA ILE A 490 -19.40 -3.33 34.31
C ILE A 490 -18.62 -4.20 35.29
N LEU A 491 -18.58 -5.52 35.03
CA LEU A 491 -17.73 -6.42 35.78
C LEU A 491 -16.27 -6.04 35.47
N ALA A 492 -15.56 -5.56 36.49
CA ALA A 492 -14.12 -5.41 36.43
C ALA A 492 -13.52 -6.77 36.02
N ILE A 493 -12.88 -6.82 34.84
CA ILE A 493 -12.15 -8.00 34.40
C ILE A 493 -10.98 -8.16 35.39
N SER A 494 -11.16 -9.05 36.36
CA SER A 494 -10.23 -9.34 37.43
C SER A 494 -8.94 -9.92 36.87
N SER A 495 -7.83 -9.32 37.27
CA SER A 495 -6.47 -9.84 37.11
C SER A 495 -6.26 -11.11 37.95
N SER A 496 -6.31 -12.29 37.34
CA SER A 496 -5.72 -13.55 37.81
C SER A 496 -6.00 -14.60 36.72
N THR A 497 -5.07 -15.38 36.15
CA THR A 497 -3.89 -16.05 36.71
C THR A 497 -2.95 -16.45 35.56
N CYS A 498 -1.65 -16.22 35.71
CA CYS A 498 -0.64 -17.22 35.34
C CYS A 498 0.66 -16.91 36.10
N ALA A 499 0.69 -17.32 37.36
CA ALA A 499 1.92 -17.67 38.04
C ALA A 499 2.22 -19.14 37.73
N SER A 500 3.46 -19.43 37.36
CA SER A 500 4.12 -20.75 37.35
C SER A 500 3.41 -21.90 36.60
N GLN A 501 3.82 -22.13 35.35
CA GLN A 501 4.64 -23.29 34.92
C GLN A 501 5.04 -23.16 33.45
#